data_AF-A0A0G3EX46-F1
#
_entry.id   AF-A0A0G3EX46-F1
#
_cell.length_a   1.000
_cell.length_b   1.000
_cell.length_c   1.000
_cell.angle_alpha   90.00
_cell.angle_beta   90.00
_cell.angle_gamma   90.00
#
_symmetry.space_group_name_H-M   'P 1'
#
loop_
_entity.id
_entity.type
_entity.pdbx_description
1 polymer ?
#
loop_
_entity_poly.entity_id
_entity_poly.type
_entity_poly.pdbx_seq_one_letter_code
_entity_poly.pdbx_strand_id
1 'polypeptide(L)'
;MSSEEFSSPEVLDAQALAERLTRPIVFVDLETTGGNATHDRITEIGVVEVSRAGVEHWSVLVDPQESIPPFIQQLTGITNDMVSGQPSFESLAEALAERLEGKLFVAHNARFDYGFLKNEFKRAGIQFKADVLCTVRLSRHLFPSVQRHGLDALIARFGLEPAGRHRALADADLLWQFWQRIHGLYSVELIDAAVKSLIKRASTPPQLPEGSLDEIPATPGVYLFYGENDLLLYIGKSVNLKQRVASHFSGDHRVAKDLRLSQEIRRIEYRPTAGEIGALLLESQLIKQFAPPHNRRLRRQAGLCAWRLAPDSDTPELVYAHQVDFGQAAALFGPFVSKARAEAGLRELADAHQLCHGLLGLEKADGRRACFAYQIKRCKGACVGEEAREAHTERLRAALAPHAMRAWPYAGPIAVVEQAPRTRDERQWHVIDNWSYLGSARDEAGVADVLAAAPPVVAFDRDVHDILARHLGAGKARVVELGYGREFRLAPPPAAVPRAPRAARQPRTRTAARRLAPSGDDVAPAPQLSFVFDTADC
;
A
#
# COMPACT_ATOMS: atom_id res chain seq x y z
N MET A 1 -35.94 -11.66 -26.72
CA MET A 1 -36.40 -10.45 -27.42
C MET A 1 -35.22 -9.91 -28.19
N SER A 2 -35.49 -9.50 -29.43
CA SER A 2 -34.59 -9.27 -30.55
C SER A 2 -33.42 -8.32 -30.25
N SER A 3 -32.29 -8.66 -30.87
CA SER A 3 -31.19 -7.77 -31.21
C SER A 3 -31.73 -6.58 -32.00
N GLU A 4 -31.95 -5.46 -31.33
CA GLU A 4 -32.10 -4.18 -32.02
C GLU A 4 -30.70 -3.73 -32.44
N GLU A 5 -30.46 -3.77 -33.76
CA GLU A 5 -29.37 -3.06 -34.40
C GLU A 5 -29.53 -1.57 -34.06
N PHE A 6 -28.62 -1.06 -33.23
CA PHE A 6 -28.46 0.39 -33.05
C PHE A 6 -28.03 0.95 -34.40
N SER A 7 -28.99 1.50 -35.16
CA SER A 7 -28.72 2.41 -36.25
C SER A 7 -27.75 3.47 -35.73
N SER A 8 -26.61 3.62 -36.40
CA SER A 8 -25.56 4.55 -36.02
C SER A 8 -26.15 5.97 -35.91
N PRO A 9 -26.24 6.57 -34.70
CA PRO A 9 -26.80 7.90 -34.55
C PRO A 9 -25.97 8.87 -35.38
N GLU A 10 -26.64 9.66 -36.23
CA GLU A 10 -26.00 10.77 -36.94
C GLU A 10 -25.21 11.59 -35.92
N VAL A 11 -23.88 11.62 -36.09
CA VAL A 11 -23.01 12.44 -35.26
C VAL A 11 -23.41 13.88 -35.56
N LEU A 12 -23.93 14.59 -34.55
CA LEU A 12 -24.12 16.02 -34.68
C LEU A 12 -22.77 16.65 -35.05
N ASP A 13 -22.79 17.50 -36.07
CA ASP A 13 -21.63 18.28 -36.51
C ASP A 13 -20.98 18.94 -35.28
N ALA A 14 -19.66 18.72 -35.13
CA ALA A 14 -18.86 19.24 -34.02
C ALA A 14 -19.08 20.75 -33.81
N GLN A 15 -19.22 21.48 -34.90
CA GLN A 15 -19.43 22.92 -34.88
C GLN A 15 -20.84 23.29 -34.39
N ALA A 16 -21.87 22.58 -34.87
CA ALA A 16 -23.24 22.76 -34.40
C ALA A 16 -23.40 22.44 -32.89
N LEU A 17 -22.65 21.46 -32.37
CA LEU A 17 -22.66 21.17 -30.94
C LEU A 17 -21.96 22.26 -30.13
N ALA A 18 -20.82 22.75 -30.62
CA ALA A 18 -20.04 23.82 -30.00
C ALA A 18 -20.84 25.14 -29.88
N GLU A 19 -21.65 25.49 -30.89
CA GLU A 19 -22.55 26.65 -30.88
C GLU A 19 -23.65 26.56 -29.80
N ARG A 20 -24.11 25.33 -29.51
CA ARG A 20 -25.20 25.06 -28.56
C ARG A 20 -24.74 24.95 -27.11
N LEU A 21 -23.43 25.06 -26.84
CA LEU A 21 -22.90 25.01 -25.49
C LEU A 21 -23.37 26.22 -24.65
N THR A 22 -23.80 25.91 -23.43
CA THR A 22 -24.17 26.92 -22.42
C THR A 22 -22.95 27.57 -21.76
N ARG A 23 -21.80 26.90 -21.81
CA ARG A 23 -20.47 27.39 -21.40
C ARG A 23 -19.36 26.62 -22.11
N PRO A 24 -18.14 27.15 -22.24
CA PRO A 24 -17.01 26.40 -22.79
C PRO A 24 -16.68 25.16 -21.97
N ILE A 25 -16.17 24.13 -22.64
CA ILE A 25 -15.82 22.83 -22.07
C ILE A 25 -14.37 22.53 -22.42
N VAL A 26 -13.63 21.93 -21.50
CA VAL A 26 -12.28 21.39 -21.75
C VAL A 26 -12.27 19.91 -21.39
N PHE A 27 -11.88 19.07 -22.35
CA PHE A 27 -11.59 17.66 -22.12
C PHE A 27 -10.11 17.52 -21.85
N VAL A 28 -9.77 16.94 -20.71
CA VAL A 28 -8.39 16.89 -20.22
C VAL A 28 -8.02 15.46 -19.88
N ASP A 29 -6.80 15.10 -20.23
CA ASP A 29 -6.14 13.85 -19.83
C ASP A 29 -4.66 14.15 -19.57
N LEU A 30 -4.03 13.42 -18.65
CA LEU A 30 -2.65 13.63 -18.22
C LEU A 30 -1.85 12.33 -18.22
N GLU A 31 -0.60 12.44 -18.66
CA GLU A 31 0.43 11.43 -18.34
C GLU A 31 1.32 11.94 -17.20
N THR A 32 1.79 11.03 -16.35
CA THR A 32 2.43 11.39 -15.08
C THR A 32 3.59 10.44 -14.74
N THR A 33 4.52 10.87 -13.88
CA THR A 33 5.65 10.06 -13.40
C THR A 33 5.24 8.94 -12.43
N GLY A 34 3.96 8.88 -12.06
CA GLY A 34 3.41 7.91 -11.13
C GLY A 34 1.94 8.16 -10.80
N GLY A 35 1.47 7.56 -9.71
CA GLY A 35 0.05 7.57 -9.35
C GLY A 35 -0.38 8.60 -8.30
N ASN A 36 0.56 9.36 -7.76
CA ASN A 36 0.41 10.12 -6.54
C ASN A 36 0.56 11.61 -6.81
N ALA A 37 -0.57 12.30 -6.97
CA ALA A 37 -0.60 13.73 -7.26
C ALA A 37 0.17 14.62 -6.26
N THR A 38 0.46 14.15 -5.04
CA THR A 38 1.21 14.96 -4.05
C THR A 38 2.72 14.85 -4.18
N HIS A 39 3.22 13.75 -4.74
CA HIS A 39 4.66 13.48 -4.87
C HIS A 39 5.10 13.44 -6.33
N ASP A 40 4.36 12.71 -7.16
CA ASP A 40 4.64 12.53 -8.58
C ASP A 40 4.31 13.82 -9.36
N ARG A 41 4.77 13.87 -10.61
CA ARG A 41 4.77 15.04 -11.49
C ARG A 41 4.06 14.73 -12.81
N ILE A 42 3.57 15.76 -13.48
CA ILE A 42 2.97 15.65 -14.82
C ILE A 42 4.08 15.57 -15.88
N THR A 43 3.91 14.69 -16.88
CA THR A 43 4.84 14.51 -18.02
C THR A 43 4.22 14.86 -19.37
N GLU A 44 2.89 14.82 -19.50
CA GLU A 44 2.17 15.28 -20.68
C GLU A 44 0.80 15.83 -20.27
N ILE A 45 0.35 16.89 -20.93
CA ILE A 45 -1.00 17.44 -20.79
C ILE A 45 -1.67 17.43 -22.16
N GLY A 46 -2.85 16.83 -22.25
CA GLY A 46 -3.72 16.89 -23.42
C GLY A 46 -4.99 17.65 -23.11
N VAL A 47 -5.35 18.62 -23.94
CA VAL A 47 -6.57 19.41 -23.80
C VAL A 47 -7.28 19.51 -25.15
N VAL A 48 -8.56 19.12 -25.17
CA VAL A 48 -9.48 19.48 -26.25
C VAL A 48 -10.43 20.54 -25.72
N GLU A 49 -10.27 21.76 -26.21
CA GLU A 49 -11.11 22.89 -25.84
C GLU A 49 -12.25 23.05 -26.83
N VAL A 50 -13.47 23.18 -26.31
CA VAL A 50 -14.68 23.36 -27.10
C VAL A 50 -15.39 24.61 -26.63
N SER A 51 -15.53 25.58 -27.53
CA SER A 51 -16.24 26.84 -27.30
C SER A 51 -17.07 27.20 -28.53
N ARG A 52 -17.87 28.27 -28.45
CA ARG A 52 -18.61 28.78 -29.61
C ARG A 52 -17.71 29.26 -30.75
N ALA A 53 -16.43 29.52 -30.47
CA ALA A 53 -15.45 29.90 -31.49
C ALA A 53 -14.90 28.69 -32.27
N GLY A 54 -15.14 27.47 -31.79
CA GLY A 54 -14.69 26.23 -32.42
C GLY A 54 -14.08 25.24 -31.43
N VAL A 55 -13.40 24.24 -31.99
CA VAL A 55 -12.67 23.20 -31.26
C VAL A 55 -11.17 23.43 -31.45
N GLU A 56 -10.42 23.47 -30.36
CA GLU A 56 -8.96 23.59 -30.36
C GLU A 56 -8.33 22.41 -29.64
N HIS A 57 -7.35 21.77 -30.28
CA HIS A 57 -6.56 20.68 -29.71
C HIS A 57 -5.19 21.22 -29.29
N TRP A 58 -4.86 21.06 -28.02
CA TRP A 58 -3.59 21.50 -27.46
C TRP A 58 -2.95 20.39 -26.65
N SER A 59 -1.64 20.19 -26.82
CA SER A 59 -0.89 19.24 -26.01
C SER A 59 0.54 19.70 -25.83
N VAL A 60 1.14 19.29 -24.70
CA VAL A 60 2.52 19.63 -24.37
C VAL A 60 3.14 18.52 -23.55
N LEU A 61 4.39 18.17 -23.87
CA LEU A 61 5.23 17.40 -22.97
C LEU A 61 5.76 18.34 -21.89
N VAL A 62 5.84 17.86 -20.66
CA VAL A 62 6.25 18.65 -19.50
C VAL A 62 7.51 18.03 -18.92
N ASP A 63 8.52 18.86 -18.63
CA ASP A 63 9.66 18.42 -17.84
C ASP A 63 9.22 18.25 -16.38
N PRO A 64 9.15 17.02 -15.85
CA PRO A 64 8.74 16.78 -14.47
C PRO A 64 9.83 17.19 -13.45
N GLN A 65 11.03 17.55 -13.91
CA GLN A 65 12.21 17.85 -13.10
C GLN A 65 12.63 16.68 -12.18
N GLU A 66 12.27 15.46 -12.55
CA GLU A 66 12.62 14.22 -11.89
C GLU A 66 12.68 13.07 -12.91
N SER A 67 13.33 11.96 -12.53
CA SER A 67 13.40 10.80 -13.42
C SER A 67 12.06 10.06 -13.49
N ILE A 68 11.59 9.76 -14.70
CA ILE A 68 10.42 8.92 -14.96
C ILE A 68 10.79 7.44 -14.71
N PRO A 69 10.09 6.72 -13.82
CA PRO A 69 10.36 5.31 -13.56
C PRO A 69 10.22 4.42 -14.81
N PRO A 70 11.06 3.38 -15.02
CA PRO A 70 11.03 2.56 -16.23
C PRO A 70 9.68 1.92 -16.54
N PHE A 71 8.90 1.54 -15.52
CA PHE A 71 7.58 0.95 -15.72
C PHE A 71 6.55 1.96 -16.23
N ILE A 72 6.71 3.25 -15.92
CA ILE A 72 5.87 4.33 -16.43
C ILE A 72 6.23 4.62 -17.88
N GLN A 73 7.54 4.70 -18.19
CA GLN A 73 8.00 4.88 -19.57
C GLN A 73 7.48 3.76 -20.48
N GLN A 74 7.42 2.51 -19.99
CA GLN A 74 6.83 1.39 -20.73
C GLN A 74 5.31 1.51 -20.92
N LEU A 75 4.61 2.12 -19.96
CA LEU A 75 3.15 2.25 -19.97
C LEU A 75 2.69 3.38 -20.88
N THR A 76 3.32 4.55 -20.79
CA THR A 76 2.92 5.78 -21.50
C THR A 76 3.72 6.00 -22.80
N GLY A 77 4.85 5.32 -22.95
CA GLY A 77 5.80 5.55 -24.04
C GLY A 77 6.63 6.83 -23.90
N ILE A 78 6.43 7.63 -22.84
CA ILE A 78 7.17 8.87 -22.60
C ILE A 78 8.49 8.54 -21.88
N THR A 79 9.61 8.85 -22.52
CA THR A 79 10.96 8.62 -21.96
C THR A 79 11.52 9.88 -21.28
N ASN A 80 12.55 9.71 -20.44
CA ASN A 80 13.27 10.86 -19.87
C ASN A 80 13.85 11.78 -20.95
N ASP A 81 14.28 11.22 -22.08
CA ASP A 81 14.84 12.00 -23.20
C ASP A 81 13.78 12.86 -23.89
N MET A 82 12.52 12.42 -23.94
CA MET A 82 11.42 13.17 -24.54
C MET A 82 11.03 14.40 -23.73
N VAL A 83 11.07 14.30 -22.41
CA VAL A 83 10.72 15.40 -21.49
C VAL A 83 11.90 16.32 -21.18
N SER A 84 13.12 15.88 -21.46
CA SER A 84 14.32 16.70 -21.30
C SER A 84 14.26 17.92 -22.22
N GLY A 85 14.42 19.11 -21.62
CA GLY A 85 14.36 20.39 -22.35
C GLY A 85 12.95 20.87 -22.69
N GLN A 86 11.91 20.16 -22.27
CA GLN A 86 10.52 20.62 -22.35
C GLN A 86 10.24 21.69 -21.26
N PRO A 87 9.20 22.51 -21.41
CA PRO A 87 8.81 23.45 -20.36
C PRO A 87 8.44 22.73 -19.06
N SER A 88 8.79 23.33 -17.92
CA SER A 88 8.32 22.87 -16.61
C SER A 88 6.87 23.25 -16.40
N PHE A 89 6.16 22.56 -15.50
CA PHE A 89 4.79 22.94 -15.16
C PHE A 89 4.70 24.39 -14.66
N GLU A 90 5.65 24.81 -13.81
CA GLU A 90 5.71 26.17 -13.27
C GLU A 90 5.72 27.22 -14.39
N SER A 91 6.51 26.99 -15.45
CA SER A 91 6.57 27.89 -16.61
C SER A 91 5.28 27.95 -17.45
N LEU A 92 4.46 26.88 -17.39
CA LEU A 92 3.19 26.78 -18.12
C LEU A 92 1.99 27.23 -17.29
N ALA A 93 2.17 27.40 -15.97
CA ALA A 93 1.07 27.47 -15.02
C ALA A 93 0.11 28.63 -15.33
N GLU A 94 0.62 29.84 -15.60
CA GLU A 94 -0.26 30.99 -15.88
C GLU A 94 -1.09 30.78 -17.16
N ALA A 95 -0.45 30.40 -18.26
CA ALA A 95 -1.13 30.17 -19.54
C ALA A 95 -2.13 29.00 -19.46
N LEU A 96 -1.79 27.93 -18.72
CA LEU A 96 -2.70 26.81 -18.52
C LEU A 96 -3.88 27.19 -17.60
N ALA A 97 -3.65 28.01 -16.57
CA ALA A 97 -4.73 28.50 -15.73
C ALA A 97 -5.75 29.32 -16.54
N GLU A 98 -5.27 30.24 -17.39
CA GLU A 98 -6.10 31.01 -18.32
C GLU A 98 -6.87 30.10 -19.29
N ARG A 99 -6.19 29.07 -19.84
CA ARG A 99 -6.85 28.08 -20.71
C ARG A 99 -7.94 27.28 -19.99
N LEU A 100 -7.87 27.06 -18.68
CA LEU A 100 -8.86 26.26 -17.95
C LEU A 100 -9.94 27.12 -17.25
N GLU A 101 -9.72 28.43 -17.11
CA GLU A 101 -10.55 29.32 -16.31
C GLU A 101 -11.99 29.44 -16.83
N GLY A 102 -12.97 29.30 -15.94
CA GLY A 102 -14.39 29.47 -16.27
C GLY A 102 -15.01 28.35 -17.12
N LYS A 103 -14.24 27.33 -17.49
CA LYS A 103 -14.68 26.21 -18.36
C LYS A 103 -15.11 25.01 -17.52
N LEU A 104 -15.97 24.16 -18.10
CA LEU A 104 -16.29 22.85 -17.51
C LEU A 104 -15.11 21.90 -17.75
N PHE A 105 -14.47 21.47 -16.67
CA PHE A 105 -13.39 20.49 -16.71
C PHE A 105 -13.97 19.07 -16.84
N VAL A 106 -13.71 18.40 -17.96
CA VAL A 106 -14.17 17.04 -18.24
C VAL A 106 -12.97 16.12 -18.37
N ALA A 107 -12.98 15.00 -17.65
CA ALA A 107 -11.92 14.00 -17.76
C ALA A 107 -12.46 12.58 -17.49
N HIS A 108 -11.72 11.56 -17.91
CA HIS A 108 -12.07 10.17 -17.63
C HIS A 108 -11.50 9.77 -16.29
N ASN A 109 -12.37 9.41 -15.33
CA ASN A 109 -11.96 9.33 -13.93
C ASN A 109 -11.37 10.67 -13.41
N ALA A 110 -12.05 11.78 -13.74
CA ALA A 110 -11.60 13.17 -13.58
C ALA A 110 -10.98 13.59 -12.24
N ARG A 111 -11.18 12.80 -11.18
CA ARG A 111 -10.50 13.00 -9.89
C ARG A 111 -8.98 12.91 -10.03
N PHE A 112 -8.48 12.02 -10.90
CA PHE A 112 -7.06 11.82 -11.13
C PHE A 112 -6.43 13.08 -11.74
N ASP A 113 -6.89 13.46 -12.93
CA ASP A 113 -6.35 14.59 -13.70
C ASP A 113 -6.48 15.91 -12.95
N TYR A 114 -7.69 16.17 -12.42
CA TYR A 114 -7.93 17.37 -11.62
C TYR A 114 -7.06 17.42 -10.36
N GLY A 115 -6.78 16.27 -9.74
CA GLY A 115 -5.93 16.18 -8.55
C GLY A 115 -4.48 16.55 -8.84
N PHE A 116 -3.92 16.04 -9.94
CA PHE A 116 -2.57 16.38 -10.39
C PHE A 116 -2.45 17.86 -10.74
N LEU A 117 -3.36 18.39 -11.57
CA LEU A 117 -3.36 19.82 -11.92
C LEU A 117 -3.49 20.70 -10.67
N LYS A 118 -4.43 20.40 -9.77
CA LYS A 118 -4.62 21.19 -8.55
C LYS A 118 -3.36 21.23 -7.69
N ASN A 119 -2.61 20.13 -7.59
CA ASN A 119 -1.38 20.09 -6.81
C ASN A 119 -0.22 20.81 -7.51
N GLU A 120 -0.08 20.65 -8.83
CA GLU A 120 0.94 21.36 -9.59
C GLU A 120 0.70 22.88 -9.60
N PHE A 121 -0.55 23.33 -9.78
CA PHE A 121 -0.93 24.74 -9.61
C PHE A 121 -0.62 25.25 -8.21
N LYS A 122 -0.93 24.46 -7.17
CA LYS A 122 -0.61 24.82 -5.79
C LYS A 122 0.90 24.97 -5.58
N ARG A 123 1.73 24.14 -6.21
CA ARG A 123 3.21 24.26 -6.17
C ARG A 123 3.67 25.54 -6.85
N ALA A 124 3.04 25.92 -7.97
CA ALA A 124 3.26 27.18 -8.68
C ALA A 124 2.61 28.40 -8.00
N GLY A 125 2.01 28.27 -6.81
CA GLY A 125 1.39 29.38 -6.08
C GLY A 125 0.00 29.80 -6.58
N ILE A 126 -0.60 29.04 -7.51
CA ILE A 126 -1.90 29.34 -8.12
C ILE A 126 -3.00 28.52 -7.43
N GLN A 127 -4.08 29.18 -7.01
CA GLN A 127 -5.27 28.47 -6.52
C GLN A 127 -6.15 28.03 -7.69
N PHE A 128 -6.09 26.75 -8.03
CA PHE A 128 -6.92 26.19 -9.09
C PHE A 128 -8.25 25.62 -8.58
N LYS A 129 -9.35 26.06 -9.20
CA LYS A 129 -10.70 25.54 -8.98
C LYS A 129 -11.47 25.52 -10.28
N ALA A 130 -12.11 24.39 -10.60
CA ALA A 130 -13.01 24.26 -11.73
C ALA A 130 -14.27 23.48 -11.36
N ASP A 131 -15.32 23.63 -12.15
CA ASP A 131 -16.42 22.68 -12.15
C ASP A 131 -15.96 21.41 -12.87
N VAL A 132 -16.08 20.26 -12.21
CA VAL A 132 -15.50 19.00 -12.69
C VAL A 132 -16.58 17.98 -13.01
N LEU A 133 -16.52 17.41 -14.22
CA LEU A 133 -17.35 16.31 -14.68
C LEU A 133 -16.49 15.08 -15.00
N CYS A 134 -16.88 13.93 -14.45
CA CYS A 134 -16.26 12.65 -14.76
C CYS A 134 -17.09 11.91 -15.81
N THR A 135 -16.49 11.58 -16.96
CA THR A 135 -17.21 10.91 -18.06
C THR A 135 -17.71 9.51 -17.68
N VAL A 136 -17.05 8.82 -16.75
CA VAL A 136 -17.56 7.56 -16.18
C VAL A 136 -18.90 7.78 -15.47
N ARG A 137 -18.99 8.81 -14.63
CA ARG A 137 -20.22 9.13 -13.88
C ARG A 137 -21.33 9.58 -14.82
N LEU A 138 -20.98 10.39 -15.83
CA LEU A 138 -21.91 10.77 -16.88
C LEU A 138 -22.44 9.54 -17.62
N SER A 139 -21.55 8.65 -18.05
CA SER A 139 -21.92 7.43 -18.75
C SER A 139 -22.81 6.51 -17.90
N ARG A 140 -22.55 6.38 -16.59
CA ARG A 140 -23.45 5.63 -15.68
C ARG A 140 -24.82 6.24 -15.57
N HIS A 141 -24.86 7.56 -15.40
CA HIS A 141 -26.10 8.29 -15.25
C HIS A 141 -26.97 8.15 -16.50
N LEU A 142 -26.35 8.22 -17.68
CA LEU A 142 -27.03 8.10 -18.97
C LEU A 142 -27.31 6.64 -19.37
N PHE A 143 -26.56 5.66 -18.88
CA PHE A 143 -26.69 4.25 -19.27
C PHE A 143 -26.63 3.31 -18.05
N PRO A 144 -27.62 3.40 -17.12
CA PRO A 144 -27.56 2.71 -15.82
C PRO A 144 -27.63 1.17 -15.92
N SER A 145 -28.13 0.62 -17.03
CA SER A 145 -28.21 -0.82 -17.27
C SER A 145 -26.88 -1.43 -17.73
N VAL A 146 -25.87 -0.62 -18.04
CA VAL A 146 -24.58 -1.11 -18.55
C VAL A 146 -23.59 -1.32 -17.41
N GLN A 147 -22.83 -2.41 -17.47
CA GLN A 147 -21.92 -2.81 -16.39
C GLN A 147 -20.54 -2.12 -16.45
N ARG A 148 -20.02 -1.85 -17.66
CA ARG A 148 -18.66 -1.32 -17.86
C ARG A 148 -18.71 0.12 -18.38
N HIS A 149 -17.95 1.03 -17.77
CA HIS A 149 -17.91 2.45 -18.18
C HIS A 149 -16.48 3.03 -18.27
N GLY A 150 -15.46 2.17 -18.27
CA GLY A 150 -14.08 2.59 -18.52
C GLY A 150 -13.88 3.02 -19.98
N LEU A 151 -12.79 3.72 -20.28
CA LEU A 151 -12.54 4.32 -21.58
C LEU A 151 -12.61 3.29 -22.72
N ASP A 152 -11.97 2.13 -22.57
CA ASP A 152 -12.03 1.05 -23.56
C ASP A 152 -13.47 0.54 -23.80
N ALA A 153 -14.31 0.56 -22.76
CA ALA A 153 -15.72 0.18 -22.89
C ALA A 153 -16.56 1.27 -23.57
N LEU A 154 -16.17 2.54 -23.46
CA LEU A 154 -16.77 3.64 -24.23
C LEU A 154 -16.35 3.55 -25.69
N ILE A 155 -15.06 3.34 -25.97
CA ILE A 155 -14.51 3.13 -27.32
C ILE A 155 -15.30 2.03 -28.03
N ALA A 156 -15.39 0.85 -27.42
CA ALA A 156 -16.09 -0.29 -28.01
C ALA A 156 -17.60 -0.05 -28.21
N ARG A 157 -18.26 0.65 -27.28
CA ARG A 157 -19.73 0.84 -27.34
C ARG A 157 -20.14 1.90 -28.36
N PHE A 158 -19.41 3.00 -28.42
CA PHE A 158 -19.78 4.14 -29.24
C PHE A 158 -19.03 4.20 -30.57
N GLY A 159 -18.19 3.19 -30.86
CA GLY A 159 -17.35 3.17 -32.05
C GLY A 159 -16.45 4.39 -32.12
N LEU A 160 -15.77 4.71 -31.01
CA LEU A 160 -14.83 5.83 -30.96
C LEU A 160 -13.54 5.41 -31.65
N GLU A 161 -12.87 6.36 -32.32
CA GLU A 161 -11.68 6.10 -33.12
C GLU A 161 -10.43 6.64 -32.39
N PRO A 162 -9.64 5.77 -31.72
CA PRO A 162 -8.42 6.19 -31.06
C PRO A 162 -7.32 6.46 -32.10
N ALA A 163 -6.79 7.68 -32.15
CA ALA A 163 -5.56 7.99 -32.90
C ALA A 163 -4.30 7.39 -32.22
N GLY A 164 -4.42 6.92 -30.98
CA GLY A 164 -3.44 6.25 -30.15
C GLY A 164 -4.03 6.03 -28.74
N ARG A 165 -3.51 5.07 -27.96
CA ARG A 165 -3.88 4.89 -26.54
C ARG A 165 -2.69 5.25 -25.66
N HIS A 166 -2.94 5.80 -24.47
CA HIS A 166 -1.92 6.22 -23.52
C HIS A 166 -1.05 7.38 -24.02
N ARG A 167 -1.71 8.31 -24.72
CA ARG A 167 -1.19 9.64 -25.05
C ARG A 167 -2.26 10.64 -24.67
N ALA A 168 -1.88 11.68 -23.94
CA ALA A 168 -2.84 12.54 -23.27
C ALA A 168 -3.85 13.17 -24.25
N LEU A 169 -3.39 13.72 -25.39
CA LEU A 169 -4.30 14.35 -26.35
C LEU A 169 -5.25 13.34 -27.02
N ALA A 170 -4.77 12.15 -27.33
CA ALA A 170 -5.58 11.12 -27.99
C ALA A 170 -6.69 10.63 -27.05
N ASP A 171 -6.39 10.46 -25.76
CA ASP A 171 -7.37 10.05 -24.77
C ASP A 171 -8.37 11.18 -24.45
N ALA A 172 -7.93 12.45 -24.41
CA ALA A 172 -8.82 13.60 -24.29
C ALA A 172 -9.78 13.74 -25.49
N ASP A 173 -9.30 13.49 -26.72
CA ASP A 173 -10.13 13.51 -27.93
C ASP A 173 -11.20 12.41 -27.93
N LEU A 174 -10.89 11.21 -27.41
CA LEU A 174 -11.91 10.17 -27.21
C LEU A 174 -13.05 10.62 -26.30
N LEU A 175 -12.78 11.48 -25.31
CA LEU A 175 -13.83 12.03 -24.45
C LEU A 175 -14.70 13.04 -25.19
N TRP A 176 -14.10 13.82 -26.09
CA TRP A 176 -14.83 14.68 -27.00
C TRP A 176 -15.70 13.87 -27.97
N GLN A 177 -15.16 12.82 -28.59
CA GLN A 177 -15.94 11.92 -29.43
C GLN A 177 -17.10 11.27 -28.65
N PHE A 178 -16.86 10.82 -27.42
CA PHE A 178 -17.92 10.30 -26.54
C PHE A 178 -19.00 11.36 -26.30
N TRP A 179 -18.60 12.61 -26.04
CA TRP A 179 -19.51 13.74 -25.86
C TRP A 179 -20.39 13.97 -27.10
N GLN A 180 -19.81 13.97 -28.29
CA GLN A 180 -20.57 14.09 -29.55
C GLN A 180 -21.58 12.94 -29.71
N ARG A 181 -21.15 11.70 -29.43
CA ARG A 181 -22.01 10.50 -29.56
C ARG A 181 -23.20 10.52 -28.61
N ILE A 182 -23.03 10.96 -27.36
CA ILE A 182 -24.16 11.05 -26.42
C ILE A 182 -25.16 12.13 -26.83
N HIS A 183 -24.72 13.22 -27.47
CA HIS A 183 -25.62 14.26 -28.00
C HIS A 183 -26.38 13.82 -29.26
N GLY A 184 -25.91 12.78 -29.96
CA GLY A 184 -26.70 12.08 -31.00
C GLY A 184 -27.78 11.15 -30.42
N LEU A 185 -27.71 10.82 -29.13
CA LEU A 185 -28.63 9.88 -28.45
C LEU A 185 -29.61 10.60 -27.50
N TYR A 186 -29.18 11.69 -26.88
CA TYR A 186 -29.94 12.44 -25.89
C TYR A 186 -29.98 13.92 -26.25
N SER A 187 -31.07 14.60 -25.87
CA SER A 187 -31.20 16.03 -26.08
C SER A 187 -30.17 16.81 -25.24
N VAL A 188 -29.81 18.01 -25.72
CA VAL A 188 -28.87 18.89 -25.02
C VAL A 188 -29.34 19.21 -23.60
N GLU A 189 -30.65 19.41 -23.43
CA GLU A 189 -31.27 19.74 -22.15
C GLU A 189 -31.15 18.60 -21.13
N LEU A 190 -31.28 17.34 -21.58
CA LEU A 190 -31.14 16.17 -20.73
C LEU A 190 -29.70 16.02 -20.25
N ILE A 191 -28.74 16.17 -21.16
CA ILE A 191 -27.31 16.10 -20.82
C ILE A 191 -26.95 17.24 -19.86
N ASP A 192 -27.40 18.47 -20.11
CA ASP A 192 -27.19 19.60 -19.22
C ASP A 192 -27.76 19.36 -17.81
N ALA A 193 -28.96 18.77 -17.71
CA ALA A 193 -29.55 18.40 -16.44
C ALA A 193 -28.72 17.33 -15.70
N ALA A 194 -28.25 16.30 -16.41
CA ALA A 194 -27.36 15.27 -15.87
C ALA A 194 -26.07 15.88 -15.33
N VAL A 195 -25.41 16.73 -16.13
CA VAL A 195 -24.17 17.44 -15.76
C VAL A 195 -24.38 18.30 -14.51
N LYS A 196 -25.45 19.11 -14.46
CA LYS A 196 -25.79 19.92 -13.28
C LYS A 196 -25.99 19.07 -12.02
N SER A 197 -26.59 17.88 -12.15
CA SER A 197 -26.78 16.96 -11.03
C SER A 197 -25.46 16.34 -10.52
N LEU A 198 -24.55 16.03 -11.45
CA LEU A 198 -23.30 15.32 -11.17
C LEU A 198 -22.23 16.23 -10.57
N ILE A 199 -22.16 17.49 -11.01
CA ILE A 199 -21.24 18.50 -10.45
C ILE A 199 -21.58 18.79 -8.98
N LYS A 200 -22.87 18.75 -8.61
CA LYS A 200 -23.31 18.97 -7.21
C LYS A 200 -22.97 17.81 -6.25
N ARG A 201 -22.66 16.61 -6.77
CA ARG A 201 -22.35 15.42 -5.96
C ARG A 201 -20.85 15.12 -6.03
N ALA A 202 -20.13 15.13 -4.91
CA ALA A 202 -18.71 14.76 -4.84
C ALA A 202 -18.44 13.34 -5.41
N SER A 203 -17.26 13.13 -6.00
CA SER A 203 -16.94 11.98 -6.86
C SER A 203 -16.66 10.67 -6.10
N THR A 204 -17.42 9.62 -6.46
CA THR A 204 -17.20 8.20 -6.08
C THR A 204 -16.51 7.46 -7.25
N PRO A 205 -15.65 6.45 -7.04
CA PRO A 205 -14.84 5.81 -8.09
C PRO A 205 -15.61 5.00 -9.14
N PRO A 206 -14.96 4.75 -10.31
CA PRO A 206 -15.54 3.98 -11.39
C PRO A 206 -15.85 2.51 -11.10
N GLN A 207 -15.12 1.76 -10.29
CA GLN A 207 -15.21 0.29 -10.35
C GLN A 207 -16.21 -0.33 -9.36
N LEU A 208 -16.74 0.47 -8.42
CA LEU A 208 -17.66 0.03 -7.38
C LEU A 208 -19.11 0.35 -7.77
N PRO A 209 -20.08 -0.49 -7.36
CA PRO A 209 -21.50 -0.15 -7.47
C PRO A 209 -21.78 1.20 -6.79
N GLU A 210 -22.62 2.01 -7.41
CA GLU A 210 -22.98 3.33 -6.89
C GLU A 210 -23.61 3.19 -5.48
N GLY A 211 -23.14 3.97 -4.51
CA GLY A 211 -23.58 3.87 -3.10
C GLY A 211 -22.78 2.89 -2.23
N SER A 212 -21.89 2.06 -2.78
CA SER A 212 -21.11 1.08 -1.97
C SER A 212 -20.26 1.72 -0.86
N LEU A 213 -19.83 2.97 -1.03
CA LEU A 213 -19.08 3.71 -0.01
C LEU A 213 -19.99 4.38 1.04
N ASP A 214 -21.27 4.57 0.71
CA ASP A 214 -22.23 5.21 1.61
C ASP A 214 -22.73 4.26 2.69
N GLU A 215 -22.83 2.97 2.38
CA GLU A 215 -23.19 1.88 3.30
C GLU A 215 -22.13 1.62 4.39
N ILE A 216 -20.88 2.00 4.13
CA ILE A 216 -19.78 1.76 5.07
C ILE A 216 -19.97 2.63 6.32
N PRO A 217 -20.04 2.04 7.52
CA PRO A 217 -20.27 2.80 8.74
C PRO A 217 -19.04 3.63 9.10
N ALA A 218 -19.26 4.77 9.75
CA ALA A 218 -18.18 5.60 10.30
C ALA A 218 -17.75 5.10 11.69
N THR A 219 -17.46 3.81 11.83
CA THR A 219 -17.08 3.13 13.08
C THR A 219 -15.67 2.53 12.98
N PRO A 220 -15.05 2.14 14.10
CA PRO A 220 -13.87 1.28 14.06
C PRO A 220 -14.17 -0.07 13.38
N GLY A 221 -13.13 -0.69 12.81
CA GLY A 221 -13.23 -2.04 12.28
C GLY A 221 -12.18 -2.36 11.23
N VAL A 222 -12.42 -3.48 10.53
CA VAL A 222 -11.55 -4.00 9.47
C VAL A 222 -12.29 -3.99 8.13
N TYR A 223 -11.62 -3.60 7.06
CA TYR A 223 -12.11 -3.67 5.68
C TYR A 223 -11.29 -4.65 4.87
N LEU A 224 -11.94 -5.30 3.90
CA LEU A 224 -11.39 -6.31 3.02
C LEU A 224 -11.66 -5.91 1.58
N PHE A 225 -10.62 -5.94 0.76
CA PHE A 225 -10.68 -5.57 -0.65
C PHE A 225 -10.54 -6.81 -1.51
N TYR A 226 -11.52 -7.00 -2.38
CA TYR A 226 -11.60 -8.11 -3.30
C TYR A 226 -11.46 -7.60 -4.74
N GLY A 227 -10.68 -8.33 -5.53
CA GLY A 227 -10.48 -8.09 -6.95
C GLY A 227 -11.40 -8.94 -7.82
N GLU A 228 -10.93 -9.27 -9.01
CA GLU A 228 -11.62 -10.19 -9.92
C GLU A 228 -11.70 -11.61 -9.33
N ASN A 229 -12.77 -12.33 -9.67
CA ASN A 229 -13.05 -13.69 -9.19
C ASN A 229 -13.06 -13.84 -7.65
N ASP A 230 -13.48 -12.80 -6.92
CA ASP A 230 -13.48 -12.77 -5.46
C ASP A 230 -12.12 -13.06 -4.81
N LEU A 231 -11.03 -12.75 -5.51
CA LEU A 231 -9.69 -12.84 -4.95
C LEU A 231 -9.51 -11.76 -3.86
N LEU A 232 -9.29 -12.18 -2.62
CA LEU A 232 -8.97 -11.26 -1.53
C LEU A 232 -7.57 -10.66 -1.74
N LEU A 233 -7.52 -9.36 -2.05
CA LEU A 233 -6.30 -8.62 -2.37
C LEU A 233 -5.64 -8.03 -1.13
N TYR A 234 -6.44 -7.44 -0.24
CA TYR A 234 -5.94 -6.66 0.88
C TYR A 234 -6.91 -6.63 2.07
N ILE A 235 -6.36 -6.57 3.26
CA ILE A 235 -7.09 -6.38 4.53
C ILE A 235 -6.45 -5.18 5.25
N GLY A 236 -7.27 -4.27 5.77
CA GLY A 236 -6.77 -3.15 6.58
C GLY A 236 -7.72 -2.75 7.71
N LYS A 237 -7.18 -2.06 8.71
CA LYS A 237 -7.94 -1.54 9.86
C LYS A 237 -8.17 -0.03 9.84
N SER A 238 -9.18 0.43 10.58
CA SER A 238 -9.42 1.84 10.85
C SER A 238 -10.18 2.08 12.15
N VAL A 239 -10.02 3.26 12.74
CA VAL A 239 -10.92 3.82 13.76
C VAL A 239 -12.19 4.46 13.14
N ASN A 240 -12.16 4.73 11.84
CA ASN A 240 -13.28 5.22 11.04
C ASN A 240 -13.25 4.54 9.67
N LEU A 241 -14.05 3.49 9.49
CA LEU A 241 -14.10 2.70 8.27
C LEU A 241 -14.51 3.55 7.07
N LYS A 242 -15.61 4.31 7.16
CA LYS A 242 -16.07 5.19 6.07
C LYS A 242 -14.96 6.12 5.57
N GLN A 243 -14.31 6.84 6.48
CA GLN A 243 -13.24 7.78 6.11
C GLN A 243 -12.02 7.06 5.54
N ARG A 244 -11.60 5.93 6.13
CA ARG A 244 -10.41 5.20 5.68
C ARG A 244 -10.62 4.51 4.34
N VAL A 245 -11.76 3.88 4.14
CA VAL A 245 -12.10 3.26 2.87
C VAL A 245 -12.28 4.34 1.81
N ALA A 246 -13.00 5.42 2.10
CA ALA A 246 -13.03 6.58 1.22
C ALA A 246 -11.62 7.12 0.94
N SER A 247 -10.71 7.05 1.92
CA SER A 247 -9.33 7.48 1.71
C SER A 247 -8.60 6.60 0.69
N HIS A 248 -8.86 5.28 0.65
CA HIS A 248 -8.43 4.34 -0.39
C HIS A 248 -8.87 4.70 -1.80
N PHE A 249 -9.85 5.59 -1.90
CA PHE A 249 -10.35 6.10 -3.16
C PHE A 249 -10.18 7.61 -3.30
N SER A 250 -9.58 8.24 -2.28
CA SER A 250 -9.33 9.66 -2.24
C SER A 250 -7.96 10.02 -2.76
N GLY A 251 -7.88 11.07 -3.55
CA GLY A 251 -6.67 11.55 -4.24
C GLY A 251 -5.51 12.01 -3.33
N ASP A 252 -5.47 11.57 -2.07
CA ASP A 252 -4.41 11.83 -1.08
C ASP A 252 -3.48 10.62 -0.89
N HIS A 253 -3.44 9.68 -1.85
CA HIS A 253 -2.57 8.51 -1.72
C HIS A 253 -1.12 8.81 -1.91
N ARG A 254 -0.45 8.98 -0.77
CA ARG A 254 1.00 9.13 -0.62
C ARG A 254 1.84 7.91 -1.08
N VAL A 255 1.23 6.84 -1.61
CA VAL A 255 1.92 5.57 -1.94
C VAL A 255 1.38 4.95 -3.24
N ALA A 256 2.25 4.76 -4.25
CA ALA A 256 1.93 4.17 -5.56
C ALA A 256 1.25 2.77 -5.52
N LYS A 257 1.34 2.08 -4.38
CA LYS A 257 0.71 0.79 -4.14
C LYS A 257 -0.82 0.90 -3.95
N ASP A 258 -1.29 2.01 -3.41
CA ASP A 258 -2.71 2.23 -3.12
C ASP A 258 -3.50 2.61 -4.38
N LEU A 259 -2.84 3.17 -5.41
CA LEU A 259 -3.46 3.41 -6.72
C LEU A 259 -3.66 2.11 -7.51
N ARG A 260 -2.65 1.23 -7.60
CA ARG A 260 -2.81 -0.09 -8.26
C ARG A 260 -3.89 -0.92 -7.57
N LEU A 261 -3.87 -0.92 -6.24
CA LEU A 261 -4.89 -1.60 -5.45
C LEU A 261 -6.28 -1.00 -5.73
N SER A 262 -6.44 0.32 -5.78
CA SER A 262 -7.76 0.94 -6.05
C SER A 262 -8.31 0.65 -7.45
N GLN A 263 -7.45 0.44 -8.45
CA GLN A 263 -7.85 0.05 -9.80
C GLN A 263 -8.31 -1.42 -9.89
N GLU A 264 -7.75 -2.30 -9.06
CA GLU A 264 -8.06 -3.73 -9.05
C GLU A 264 -9.32 -4.08 -8.21
N ILE A 265 -9.75 -3.18 -7.32
CA ILE A 265 -10.90 -3.43 -6.43
C ILE A 265 -12.20 -3.54 -7.21
N ARG A 266 -12.91 -4.64 -6.98
CA ARG A 266 -14.27 -4.91 -7.49
C ARG A 266 -15.31 -4.97 -6.38
N ARG A 267 -14.92 -5.35 -5.17
CA ARG A 267 -15.83 -5.53 -4.04
C ARG A 267 -15.15 -5.21 -2.71
N ILE A 268 -15.93 -4.63 -1.79
CA ILE A 268 -15.47 -4.25 -0.45
C ILE A 268 -16.35 -4.98 0.56
N GLU A 269 -15.72 -5.67 1.50
CA GLU A 269 -16.38 -6.08 2.75
C GLU A 269 -15.83 -5.27 3.92
N TYR A 270 -16.63 -5.17 4.97
CA TYR A 270 -16.20 -4.56 6.22
C TYR A 270 -16.78 -5.32 7.41
N ARG A 271 -16.04 -5.29 8.52
CA ARG A 271 -16.39 -5.90 9.79
C ARG A 271 -16.20 -4.85 10.88
N PRO A 272 -17.29 -4.20 11.34
CA PRO A 272 -17.23 -3.21 12.41
C PRO A 272 -16.73 -3.83 13.72
N THR A 273 -16.05 -3.03 14.54
CA THR A 273 -15.65 -3.36 15.92
C THR A 273 -16.06 -2.24 16.86
N ALA A 274 -16.24 -2.56 18.14
CA ALA A 274 -16.61 -1.57 19.15
C ALA A 274 -15.51 -0.52 19.38
N GLY A 275 -14.23 -0.88 19.20
CA GLY A 275 -13.12 0.05 19.34
C GLY A 275 -11.90 -0.28 18.48
N GLU A 276 -10.80 0.44 18.75
CA GLU A 276 -9.56 0.32 18.00
C GLU A 276 -8.82 -0.99 18.32
N ILE A 277 -8.86 -1.45 19.57
CA ILE A 277 -8.15 -2.67 19.99
C ILE A 277 -8.73 -3.87 19.22
N GLY A 278 -10.06 -3.96 19.14
CA GLY A 278 -10.76 -4.95 18.36
C GLY A 278 -10.39 -4.90 16.88
N ALA A 279 -10.29 -3.71 16.28
CA ALA A 279 -9.88 -3.54 14.90
C ALA A 279 -8.44 -4.04 14.65
N LEU A 280 -7.51 -3.75 15.57
CA LEU A 280 -6.12 -4.22 15.51
C LEU A 280 -6.01 -5.74 15.65
N LEU A 281 -6.71 -6.32 16.62
CA LEU A 281 -6.71 -7.77 16.88
C LEU A 281 -7.33 -8.54 15.71
N LEU A 282 -8.49 -8.08 15.21
CA LEU A 282 -9.19 -8.70 14.10
C LEU A 282 -8.39 -8.62 12.79
N GLU A 283 -7.74 -7.50 12.50
CA GLU A 283 -6.86 -7.36 11.31
C GLU A 283 -5.71 -8.38 11.37
N SER A 284 -5.04 -8.47 12.52
CA SER A 284 -3.95 -9.43 12.74
C SER A 284 -4.41 -10.88 12.50
N GLN A 285 -5.57 -11.26 13.05
CA GLN A 285 -6.14 -12.59 12.87
C GLN A 285 -6.48 -12.88 11.40
N LEU A 286 -7.19 -11.98 10.71
CA LEU A 286 -7.63 -12.20 9.34
C LEU A 286 -6.45 -12.25 8.36
N ILE A 287 -5.42 -11.41 8.55
CA ILE A 287 -4.21 -11.48 7.72
C ILE A 287 -3.48 -12.81 7.92
N LYS A 288 -3.42 -13.35 9.14
CA LYS A 288 -2.81 -14.66 9.41
C LYS A 288 -3.61 -15.82 8.86
N GLN A 289 -4.94 -15.69 8.80
CA GLN A 289 -5.85 -16.70 8.27
C GLN A 289 -5.81 -16.74 6.73
N PHE A 290 -5.94 -15.58 6.07
CA PHE A 290 -6.10 -15.51 4.62
C PHE A 290 -4.82 -15.18 3.85
N ALA A 291 -3.81 -14.61 4.50
CA ALA A 291 -2.51 -14.24 3.93
C ALA A 291 -2.57 -13.54 2.55
N PRO A 292 -3.38 -12.47 2.39
CA PRO A 292 -3.63 -11.85 1.10
C PRO A 292 -2.35 -11.28 0.45
N PRO A 293 -2.29 -11.23 -0.88
CA PRO A 293 -1.06 -10.96 -1.64
C PRO A 293 -0.46 -9.58 -1.34
N HIS A 294 -1.27 -8.55 -1.09
CA HIS A 294 -0.77 -7.20 -0.83
C HIS A 294 -0.40 -6.94 0.64
N ASN A 295 -0.85 -7.75 1.60
CA ASN A 295 -0.42 -7.63 3.00
C ASN A 295 0.96 -8.28 3.19
N ARG A 296 2.02 -7.46 3.18
CA ARG A 296 3.40 -7.93 3.41
C ARG A 296 3.76 -8.09 4.90
N ARG A 297 3.07 -7.35 5.78
CA ARG A 297 3.23 -7.37 7.25
C ARG A 297 2.14 -8.26 7.88
N LEU A 298 2.32 -8.68 9.13
CA LEU A 298 1.36 -9.50 9.92
C LEU A 298 1.10 -10.93 9.40
N ARG A 299 1.81 -11.41 8.37
CA ARG A 299 1.77 -12.83 7.99
C ARG A 299 2.40 -13.69 9.09
N ARG A 300 1.95 -14.96 9.23
CA ARG A 300 2.51 -15.90 10.21
C ARG A 300 4.03 -15.96 10.11
N GLN A 301 4.70 -15.68 11.22
CA GLN A 301 6.16 -15.70 11.33
C GLN A 301 6.59 -17.06 11.86
N ALA A 302 7.09 -17.93 10.99
CA ALA A 302 7.72 -19.15 11.41
C ALA A 302 9.09 -18.83 12.03
N GLY A 303 9.32 -19.25 13.27
CA GLY A 303 10.64 -19.14 13.91
C GLY A 303 10.88 -17.88 14.75
N LEU A 304 9.87 -17.39 15.47
CA LEU A 304 10.08 -16.39 16.52
C LEU A 304 11.12 -16.89 17.54
N CYS A 305 12.07 -16.01 17.88
CA CYS A 305 13.12 -16.28 18.85
C CYS A 305 13.29 -15.09 19.81
N ALA A 306 13.84 -15.35 20.99
CA ALA A 306 14.11 -14.36 22.02
C ALA A 306 15.41 -14.72 22.74
N TRP A 307 16.09 -13.73 23.29
CA TRP A 307 17.23 -13.95 24.17
C TRP A 307 16.71 -14.27 25.57
N ARG A 308 17.22 -15.32 26.19
CA ARG A 308 16.98 -15.67 27.60
C ARG A 308 18.25 -15.43 28.39
N LEU A 309 18.17 -14.65 29.47
CA LEU A 309 19.29 -14.47 30.40
C LEU A 309 18.86 -14.93 31.79
N ALA A 310 19.22 -16.17 32.15
CA ALA A 310 18.93 -16.72 33.47
C ALA A 310 19.57 -15.84 34.58
N PRO A 311 19.00 -15.80 35.79
CA PRO A 311 19.55 -15.02 36.91
C PRO A 311 21.02 -15.35 37.23
N ASP A 312 21.40 -16.62 37.08
CA ASP A 312 22.74 -17.12 37.40
C ASP A 312 23.65 -17.24 36.16
N SER A 313 23.22 -16.73 34.99
CA SER A 313 24.01 -16.76 33.75
C SER A 313 24.58 -15.38 33.42
N ASP A 314 25.82 -15.37 32.93
CA ASP A 314 26.50 -14.22 32.32
C ASP A 314 26.34 -14.17 30.78
N THR A 315 25.77 -15.24 30.21
CA THR A 315 25.67 -15.45 28.77
C THR A 315 24.19 -15.54 28.34
N PRO A 316 23.73 -14.71 27.39
CA PRO A 316 22.37 -14.80 26.86
C PRO A 316 22.24 -16.00 25.90
N GLU A 317 21.18 -16.78 26.07
CA GLU A 317 20.86 -17.94 25.23
C GLU A 317 19.72 -17.61 24.26
N LEU A 318 19.86 -17.96 22.98
CA LEU A 318 18.79 -17.77 22.01
C LEU A 318 17.79 -18.94 22.07
N VAL A 319 16.56 -18.66 22.51
CA VAL A 319 15.47 -19.64 22.59
C VAL A 319 14.40 -19.37 21.52
N TYR A 320 13.66 -20.40 21.12
CA TYR A 320 12.58 -20.29 20.13
C TYR A 320 11.20 -20.48 20.76
N ALA A 321 10.18 -19.85 20.17
CA ALA A 321 8.79 -19.92 20.67
C ALA A 321 8.18 -21.34 20.64
N HIS A 322 8.77 -22.29 19.91
CA HIS A 322 8.35 -23.70 19.94
C HIS A 322 9.04 -24.53 21.04
N GLN A 323 10.05 -23.96 21.72
CA GLN A 323 10.81 -24.60 22.79
C GLN A 323 10.42 -24.04 24.17
N VAL A 324 10.09 -22.74 24.21
CA VAL A 324 9.78 -22.01 25.43
C VAL A 324 8.47 -21.25 25.22
N ASP A 325 7.61 -21.28 26.23
CA ASP A 325 6.41 -20.47 26.23
C ASP A 325 6.77 -19.00 26.41
N PHE A 326 6.74 -18.24 25.31
CA PHE A 326 7.07 -16.82 25.34
C PHE A 326 6.06 -15.98 26.11
N GLY A 327 4.85 -16.51 26.34
CA GLY A 327 3.87 -15.80 27.13
C GLY A 327 4.08 -15.97 28.63
N GLN A 328 4.62 -17.09 29.10
CA GLN A 328 4.80 -17.34 30.54
C GLN A 328 6.26 -17.21 31.02
N ALA A 329 7.24 -17.44 30.15
CA ALA A 329 8.64 -17.47 30.56
C ALA A 329 9.15 -16.07 30.94
N ALA A 330 9.81 -16.02 32.10
CA ALA A 330 10.50 -14.83 32.57
C ALA A 330 11.89 -14.65 31.92
N ALA A 331 12.46 -13.45 32.06
CA ALA A 331 13.80 -13.12 31.59
C ALA A 331 14.04 -13.37 30.08
N LEU A 332 12.98 -13.18 29.28
CA LEU A 332 13.04 -13.15 27.83
C LEU A 332 13.18 -11.71 27.33
N PHE A 333 14.01 -11.52 26.30
CA PHE A 333 14.27 -10.23 25.67
C PHE A 333 14.07 -10.34 24.16
N GLY A 334 13.22 -9.50 23.59
CA GLY A 334 12.76 -9.59 22.20
C GLY A 334 11.26 -9.29 22.09
N PRO A 335 10.48 -10.02 21.25
CA PRO A 335 10.84 -11.14 20.38
C PRO A 335 11.37 -10.71 18.98
N PHE A 336 12.16 -11.58 18.35
CA PHE A 336 12.76 -11.38 17.03
C PHE A 336 12.21 -12.35 15.98
N VAL A 337 12.11 -11.87 14.74
CA VAL A 337 11.54 -12.61 13.59
C VAL A 337 12.50 -13.63 12.98
N SER A 338 13.78 -13.58 13.33
CA SER A 338 14.81 -14.52 12.88
C SER A 338 16.04 -14.43 13.76
N LYS A 339 16.82 -15.52 13.80
CA LYS A 339 18.14 -15.58 14.47
C LYS A 339 19.05 -14.44 14.02
N ALA A 340 19.13 -14.17 12.72
CA ALA A 340 19.96 -13.10 12.18
C ALA A 340 19.59 -11.71 12.73
N ARG A 341 18.28 -11.42 12.91
CA ARG A 341 17.85 -10.16 13.54
C ARG A 341 18.12 -10.12 15.04
N ALA A 342 17.97 -11.26 15.73
CA ALA A 342 18.30 -11.35 17.15
C ALA A 342 19.79 -11.09 17.42
N GLU A 343 20.67 -11.70 16.63
CA GLU A 343 22.12 -11.50 16.69
C GLU A 343 22.53 -10.08 16.29
N ALA A 344 21.91 -9.52 15.25
CA ALA A 344 22.16 -8.13 14.85
C ALA A 344 21.77 -7.14 15.95
N GLY A 345 20.58 -7.31 16.55
CA GLY A 345 20.13 -6.45 17.66
C GLY A 345 21.00 -6.58 18.90
N LEU A 346 21.41 -7.81 19.27
CA LEU A 346 22.35 -8.01 20.39
C LEU A 346 23.72 -7.38 20.11
N ARG A 347 24.21 -7.43 18.87
CA ARG A 347 25.47 -6.79 18.47
C ARG A 347 25.37 -5.27 18.54
N GLU A 348 24.29 -4.68 18.04
CA GLU A 348 24.06 -3.23 18.12
C GLU A 348 24.02 -2.75 19.57
N LEU A 349 23.32 -3.49 20.43
CA LEU A 349 23.26 -3.23 21.88
C LEU A 349 24.63 -3.41 22.55
N ALA A 350 25.40 -4.42 22.12
CA ALA A 350 26.75 -4.64 22.62
C ALA A 350 27.71 -3.49 22.24
N ASP A 351 27.66 -3.02 20.99
CA ASP A 351 28.46 -1.89 20.52
C ASP A 351 28.07 -0.59 21.27
N ALA A 352 26.77 -0.31 21.39
CA ALA A 352 26.27 0.90 22.06
C ALA A 352 26.64 0.97 23.55
N HIS A 353 26.64 -0.18 24.22
CA HIS A 353 26.93 -0.29 25.65
C HIS A 353 28.34 -0.81 25.95
N GLN A 354 29.24 -0.92 24.97
CA GLN A 354 30.60 -1.45 25.12
C GLN A 354 30.68 -2.81 25.84
N LEU A 355 29.77 -3.73 25.50
CA LEU A 355 29.69 -5.07 26.06
C LEU A 355 30.63 -6.04 25.32
N CYS A 356 31.18 -7.01 26.03
CA CYS A 356 32.10 -7.99 25.44
C CYS A 356 31.40 -8.97 24.48
N HIS A 357 31.68 -8.89 23.17
CA HIS A 357 31.11 -9.81 22.18
C HIS A 357 31.42 -11.29 22.43
N GLY A 358 32.59 -11.58 23.03
CA GLY A 358 32.99 -12.94 23.36
C GLY A 358 32.10 -13.58 24.43
N LEU A 359 31.83 -12.85 25.53
CA LEU A 359 30.93 -13.33 26.59
C LEU A 359 29.46 -13.39 26.13
N LEU A 360 29.06 -12.54 25.18
CA LEU A 360 27.73 -12.59 24.59
C LEU A 360 27.53 -13.74 23.59
N GLY A 361 28.57 -14.54 23.31
CA GLY A 361 28.51 -15.63 22.32
C GLY A 361 28.39 -15.15 20.87
N LEU A 362 28.60 -13.86 20.60
CA LEU A 362 28.58 -13.27 19.25
C LEU A 362 29.87 -13.56 18.47
N GLU A 363 30.95 -13.89 19.18
CA GLU A 363 32.26 -14.24 18.66
C GLU A 363 32.80 -15.46 19.42
N LYS A 364 33.57 -16.31 18.73
CA LYS A 364 34.26 -17.42 19.40
C LYS A 364 35.44 -16.89 20.21
N ALA A 365 35.25 -16.68 21.51
CA ALA A 365 36.33 -16.41 22.45
C ALA A 365 36.72 -17.72 23.15
N ASP A 366 37.98 -18.13 23.01
CA ASP A 366 38.54 -19.34 23.64
C ASP A 366 39.17 -19.07 25.01
N GLY A 367 38.90 -17.90 25.59
CA GLY A 367 39.45 -17.44 26.87
C GLY A 367 40.93 -17.06 26.84
N ARG A 368 41.66 -17.32 25.75
CA ARG A 368 43.08 -16.97 25.58
C ARG A 368 43.29 -15.73 24.71
N ARG A 369 42.39 -15.48 23.77
CA ARG A 369 42.42 -14.29 22.90
C ARG A 369 41.29 -13.33 23.26
N ALA A 370 41.62 -12.04 23.32
CA ALA A 370 40.61 -10.99 23.45
C ALA A 370 39.67 -11.00 22.24
N CYS A 371 38.38 -10.73 22.47
CA CYS A 371 37.41 -10.59 21.40
C CYS A 371 37.80 -9.45 20.44
N PHE A 372 37.33 -9.53 19.19
CA PHE A 372 37.66 -8.53 18.17
C PHE A 372 37.20 -7.14 18.62
N ALA A 373 36.02 -7.04 19.23
CA ALA A 373 35.52 -5.78 19.82
C ALA A 373 36.49 -5.14 20.82
N TYR A 374 37.21 -5.93 21.64
CA TYR A 374 38.23 -5.39 22.54
C TYR A 374 39.44 -4.86 21.77
N GLN A 375 39.90 -5.60 20.76
CA GLN A 375 41.08 -5.22 19.94
C GLN A 375 40.88 -3.86 19.25
N ILE A 376 39.64 -3.56 18.85
CA ILE A 376 39.26 -2.27 18.26
C ILE A 376 38.71 -1.25 19.28
N LYS A 377 38.91 -1.49 20.59
CA LYS A 377 38.50 -0.62 21.72
C LYS A 377 36.99 -0.32 21.79
N ARG A 378 36.15 -1.26 21.35
CA ARG A 378 34.68 -1.18 21.42
C ARG A 378 34.07 -1.94 22.59
N CYS A 379 34.84 -2.69 23.37
CA CYS A 379 34.37 -3.26 24.63
C CYS A 379 35.38 -3.07 25.76
N LYS A 380 34.95 -3.27 27.01
CA LYS A 380 35.78 -3.12 28.21
C LYS A 380 36.62 -4.35 28.61
N GLY A 381 36.60 -5.41 27.79
CA GLY A 381 37.55 -6.53 27.96
C GLY A 381 37.19 -7.56 29.02
N ALA A 382 35.91 -7.75 29.36
CA ALA A 382 35.48 -8.76 30.32
C ALA A 382 35.94 -10.20 30.00
N CYS A 383 36.15 -10.54 28.71
CA CYS A 383 36.70 -11.84 28.30
C CYS A 383 38.17 -12.07 28.68
N VAL A 384 38.94 -11.01 28.93
CA VAL A 384 40.37 -11.06 29.31
C VAL A 384 40.63 -10.61 30.75
N GLY A 385 39.58 -10.34 31.52
CA GLY A 385 39.68 -9.97 32.93
C GLY A 385 39.91 -8.48 33.22
N GLU A 386 39.92 -7.62 32.19
CA GLU A 386 40.06 -6.16 32.33
C GLU A 386 38.78 -5.51 32.93
N GLU A 387 37.64 -6.17 32.75
CA GLU A 387 36.38 -5.87 33.43
C GLU A 387 35.93 -7.11 34.20
N ALA A 388 35.49 -6.94 35.45
CA ALA A 388 34.92 -8.02 36.24
C ALA A 388 33.63 -8.55 35.57
N ARG A 389 33.46 -9.88 35.53
CA ARG A 389 32.31 -10.51 34.84
C ARG A 389 30.98 -10.09 35.44
N GLU A 390 30.93 -9.91 36.75
CA GLU A 390 29.76 -9.47 37.48
C GLU A 390 29.33 -8.06 37.03
N ALA A 391 30.30 -7.14 36.94
CA ALA A 391 30.07 -5.78 36.45
C ALA A 391 29.61 -5.77 34.98
N HIS A 392 30.21 -6.62 34.13
CA HIS A 392 29.76 -6.79 32.74
C HIS A 392 28.32 -7.31 32.67
N THR A 393 27.97 -8.31 33.49
CA THR A 393 26.64 -8.93 33.53
C THR A 393 25.58 -7.93 33.99
N GLU A 394 25.89 -7.08 34.96
CA GLU A 394 24.99 -6.01 35.41
C GLU A 394 24.70 -5.00 34.29
N ARG A 395 25.74 -4.57 33.55
CA ARG A 395 25.56 -3.70 32.38
C ARG A 395 24.77 -4.38 31.27
N LEU A 396 24.99 -5.67 31.03
CA LEU A 396 24.20 -6.46 30.08
C LEU A 396 22.72 -6.49 30.49
N ARG A 397 22.41 -6.78 31.76
CA ARG A 397 21.03 -6.77 32.27
C ARG A 397 20.39 -5.40 32.12
N ALA A 398 21.10 -4.32 32.48
CA ALA A 398 20.62 -2.95 32.33
C ALA A 398 20.33 -2.59 30.86
N ALA A 399 21.21 -3.01 29.94
CA ALA A 399 21.04 -2.76 28.52
C ALA A 399 19.88 -3.59 27.93
N LEU A 400 19.67 -4.83 28.40
CA LEU A 400 18.57 -5.69 27.96
C LEU A 400 17.21 -5.33 28.57
N ALA A 401 17.16 -4.73 29.76
CA ALA A 401 15.92 -4.45 30.49
C ALA A 401 14.84 -3.69 29.66
N PRO A 402 15.17 -2.68 28.83
CA PRO A 402 14.19 -2.03 27.96
C PRO A 402 13.56 -2.96 26.90
N HIS A 403 14.21 -4.08 26.60
CA HIS A 403 13.76 -5.08 25.63
C HIS A 403 13.10 -6.30 26.30
N ALA A 404 12.87 -6.26 27.62
CA ALA A 404 12.25 -7.35 28.35
C ALA A 404 10.81 -7.59 27.88
N MET A 405 10.51 -8.84 27.57
CA MET A 405 9.16 -9.29 27.25
C MET A 405 8.33 -9.35 28.52
N ARG A 406 7.08 -8.88 28.43
CA ARG A 406 6.17 -8.95 29.56
C ARG A 406 5.56 -10.35 29.62
N ALA A 407 5.82 -11.06 30.71
CA ALA A 407 5.10 -12.30 31.01
C ALA A 407 3.59 -12.01 31.14
N TRP A 408 2.77 -12.98 30.75
CA TRP A 408 1.32 -12.93 30.83
C TRP A 408 0.93 -12.73 32.31
N PRO A 409 0.33 -11.59 32.67
CA PRO A 409 0.19 -11.21 34.06
C PRO A 409 -1.07 -11.81 34.73
N TYR A 410 -1.82 -12.65 34.02
CA TYR A 410 -3.11 -13.17 34.46
C TYR A 410 -3.07 -14.69 34.64
N ALA A 411 -3.88 -15.22 35.56
CA ALA A 411 -3.93 -16.66 35.84
C ALA A 411 -4.56 -17.50 34.69
N GLY A 412 -5.28 -16.85 33.77
CA GLY A 412 -5.94 -17.50 32.64
C GLY A 412 -6.36 -16.50 31.56
N PRO A 413 -7.33 -16.87 30.70
CA PRO A 413 -7.88 -16.00 29.68
C PRO A 413 -8.52 -14.75 30.29
N ILE A 414 -8.40 -13.66 29.55
CA ILE A 414 -9.05 -12.39 29.85
C ILE A 414 -10.00 -12.01 28.72
N ALA A 415 -10.97 -11.16 29.04
CA ALA A 415 -11.68 -10.36 28.07
C ALA A 415 -11.24 -8.90 28.17
N VAL A 416 -10.81 -8.34 27.04
CA VAL A 416 -10.68 -6.89 26.87
C VAL A 416 -12.00 -6.37 26.34
N VAL A 417 -12.67 -5.50 27.12
CA VAL A 417 -14.00 -4.99 26.81
C VAL A 417 -13.90 -3.60 26.21
N GLU A 418 -14.34 -3.46 24.96
CA GLU A 418 -14.51 -2.17 24.29
C GLU A 418 -15.99 -1.80 24.20
N GLN A 419 -16.26 -0.49 24.23
CA GLN A 419 -17.60 0.07 24.10
C GLN A 419 -17.64 1.02 22.89
N ALA A 420 -18.66 0.88 22.06
CA ALA A 420 -18.82 1.71 20.88
C ALA A 420 -18.99 3.20 21.24
N PRO A 421 -18.32 4.14 20.55
CA PRO A 421 -18.40 5.56 20.88
C PRO A 421 -19.80 6.19 20.73
N ARG A 422 -20.67 5.61 19.89
CA ARG A 422 -21.96 6.19 19.50
C ARG A 422 -23.19 5.47 20.07
N THR A 423 -23.02 4.28 20.61
CA THR A 423 -24.09 3.42 21.14
C THR A 423 -23.63 2.89 22.50
N ARG A 424 -24.18 3.45 23.60
CA ARG A 424 -23.79 3.06 24.97
C ARG A 424 -24.04 1.58 25.26
N ASP A 425 -24.89 0.90 24.51
CA ASP A 425 -25.25 -0.49 24.77
C ASP A 425 -24.49 -1.51 23.90
N GLU A 426 -23.68 -1.06 22.93
CA GLU A 426 -22.92 -1.96 22.07
C GLU A 426 -21.51 -2.15 22.64
N ARG A 427 -21.30 -3.31 23.28
CA ARG A 427 -20.01 -3.75 23.81
C ARG A 427 -19.45 -4.88 22.97
N GLN A 428 -18.14 -5.02 23.01
CA GLN A 428 -17.46 -6.17 22.41
C GLN A 428 -16.41 -6.68 23.39
N TRP A 429 -16.45 -7.98 23.62
CA TRP A 429 -15.59 -8.71 24.53
C TRP A 429 -14.55 -9.46 23.70
N HIS A 430 -13.32 -8.96 23.69
CA HIS A 430 -12.20 -9.57 22.97
C HIS A 430 -11.50 -10.56 23.89
N VAL A 431 -11.60 -11.86 23.58
CA VAL A 431 -11.04 -12.93 24.41
C VAL A 431 -9.59 -13.18 24.02
N ILE A 432 -8.68 -13.05 24.98
CA ILE A 432 -7.24 -13.25 24.79
C ILE A 432 -6.75 -14.21 25.86
N ASP A 433 -5.91 -15.15 25.43
CA ASP A 433 -5.20 -16.05 26.32
C ASP A 433 -3.73 -16.13 25.91
N ASN A 434 -2.83 -16.07 26.87
CA ASN A 434 -1.38 -16.17 26.68
C ASN A 434 -0.83 -15.34 25.49
N TRP A 435 -1.20 -14.05 25.42
CA TRP A 435 -0.89 -13.15 24.30
C TRP A 435 -1.34 -13.63 22.93
N SER A 436 -2.46 -14.34 22.86
CA SER A 436 -3.06 -14.82 21.61
C SER A 436 -4.53 -14.48 21.57
N TYR A 437 -4.99 -14.00 20.42
CA TYR A 437 -6.37 -13.59 20.23
C TYR A 437 -7.25 -14.79 19.84
N LEU A 438 -8.23 -15.11 20.69
CA LEU A 438 -9.11 -16.26 20.50
C LEU A 438 -10.39 -15.91 19.72
N GLY A 439 -10.85 -14.66 19.83
CA GLY A 439 -12.02 -14.16 19.13
C GLY A 439 -12.74 -13.06 19.90
N SER A 440 -13.96 -12.71 19.46
CA SER A 440 -14.78 -11.71 20.14
C SER A 440 -16.23 -12.16 20.31
N ALA A 441 -16.85 -11.74 21.41
CA ALA A 441 -18.27 -11.86 21.68
C ALA A 441 -18.95 -10.48 21.81
N ARG A 442 -20.27 -10.43 21.61
CA ARG A 442 -21.08 -9.20 21.77
C ARG A 442 -21.44 -8.93 23.22
N ASP A 443 -21.46 -9.96 24.05
CA ASP A 443 -21.78 -9.91 25.47
C ASP A 443 -20.94 -10.93 26.24
N GLU A 444 -21.11 -10.93 27.56
CA GLU A 444 -20.43 -11.84 28.47
C GLU A 444 -20.85 -13.30 28.25
N ALA A 445 -22.12 -13.55 27.87
CA ALA A 445 -22.63 -14.90 27.65
C ALA A 445 -21.93 -15.58 26.47
N GLY A 446 -21.69 -14.85 25.37
CA GLY A 446 -20.98 -15.37 24.20
C GLY A 446 -19.48 -15.63 24.41
N VAL A 447 -18.89 -15.19 25.51
CA VAL A 447 -17.47 -15.47 25.83
C VAL A 447 -17.24 -16.97 26.03
N ALA A 448 -18.22 -17.68 26.59
CA ALA A 448 -18.15 -19.12 26.78
C ALA A 448 -18.02 -19.86 25.43
N ASP A 449 -18.76 -19.43 24.41
CA ASP A 449 -18.69 -20.02 23.06
C ASP A 449 -17.32 -19.79 22.42
N VAL A 450 -16.74 -18.59 22.59
CA VAL A 450 -15.39 -18.28 22.08
C VAL A 450 -14.34 -19.16 22.76
N LEU A 451 -14.44 -19.36 24.09
CA LEU A 451 -13.53 -20.24 24.84
C LEU A 451 -13.70 -21.71 24.46
N ALA A 452 -14.93 -22.15 24.19
CA ALA A 452 -15.22 -23.51 23.74
C ALA A 452 -14.69 -23.78 22.34
N ALA A 453 -14.77 -22.80 21.43
CA ALA A 453 -14.25 -22.89 20.07
C ALA A 453 -12.71 -22.73 19.99
N ALA A 454 -12.08 -22.19 21.04
CA ALA A 454 -10.65 -21.92 21.05
C ALA A 454 -9.83 -23.23 21.00
N PRO A 455 -8.72 -23.26 20.24
CA PRO A 455 -7.87 -24.45 20.15
C PRO A 455 -7.32 -24.82 21.54
N PRO A 456 -7.11 -26.11 21.85
CA PRO A 456 -6.64 -26.54 23.17
C PRO A 456 -5.23 -26.04 23.48
N VAL A 457 -4.45 -25.71 22.45
CA VAL A 457 -3.12 -25.13 22.56
C VAL A 457 -3.11 -23.78 21.86
N VAL A 458 -2.69 -22.77 22.62
CA VAL A 458 -2.66 -21.38 22.18
C VAL A 458 -1.19 -20.96 22.03
N ALA A 459 -0.79 -20.63 20.80
CA ALA A 459 0.56 -20.18 20.52
C ALA A 459 0.70 -18.67 20.79
N PHE A 460 1.85 -18.27 21.34
CA PHE A 460 2.21 -16.88 21.54
C PHE A 460 2.15 -16.11 20.21
N ASP A 461 1.45 -14.99 20.21
CA ASP A 461 1.34 -14.10 19.06
C ASP A 461 2.00 -12.76 19.36
N ARG A 462 3.17 -12.52 18.72
CA ARG A 462 3.92 -11.28 18.88
C ARG A 462 3.07 -10.04 18.60
N ASP A 463 2.23 -10.06 17.57
CA ASP A 463 1.47 -8.88 17.18
C ASP A 463 0.41 -8.57 18.24
N VAL A 464 -0.22 -9.60 18.82
CA VAL A 464 -1.16 -9.46 19.94
C VAL A 464 -0.45 -8.95 21.20
N HIS A 465 0.74 -9.48 21.51
CA HIS A 465 1.60 -8.94 22.57
C HIS A 465 1.88 -7.45 22.37
N ASP A 466 2.37 -7.05 21.18
CA ASP A 466 2.74 -5.65 20.90
C ASP A 466 1.52 -4.71 20.86
N ILE A 467 0.34 -5.21 20.45
CA ILE A 467 -0.93 -4.47 20.53
C ILE A 467 -1.31 -4.26 22.00
N LEU A 468 -1.39 -5.31 22.80
CA LEU A 468 -1.89 -5.24 24.17
C LEU A 468 -0.91 -4.57 25.13
N ALA A 469 0.40 -4.77 24.98
CA ALA A 469 1.42 -4.11 25.81
C ALA A 469 1.26 -2.57 25.79
N ARG A 470 0.92 -2.01 24.62
CA ARG A 470 0.66 -0.57 24.46
C ARG A 470 -0.65 -0.08 25.09
N HIS A 471 -1.68 -0.91 25.14
CA HIS A 471 -3.02 -0.52 25.60
C HIS A 471 -3.27 -0.84 27.07
N LEU A 472 -2.76 -1.97 27.56
CA LEU A 472 -2.87 -2.40 28.97
C LEU A 472 -1.98 -1.55 29.88
N GLY A 473 -0.78 -1.15 29.44
CA GLY A 473 0.13 -0.33 30.24
C GLY A 473 -0.37 1.09 30.52
N ALA A 474 -1.33 1.59 29.73
CA ALA A 474 -1.86 2.95 29.82
C ALA A 474 -3.17 3.05 30.61
N GLY A 475 -3.71 1.96 31.16
CA GLY A 475 -5.01 1.94 31.84
C GLY A 475 -6.21 2.26 30.94
N LYS A 476 -6.03 2.20 29.62
CA LYS A 476 -7.02 2.64 28.61
C LYS A 476 -8.06 1.57 28.26
N ALA A 477 -7.90 0.34 28.76
CA ALA A 477 -8.75 -0.79 28.41
C ALA A 477 -9.33 -1.44 29.67
N ARG A 478 -10.63 -1.75 29.64
CA ARG A 478 -11.29 -2.52 30.69
C ARG A 478 -10.96 -4.01 30.49
N VAL A 479 -10.33 -4.62 31.48
CA VAL A 479 -9.98 -6.04 31.48
C VAL A 479 -10.87 -6.78 32.47
N VAL A 480 -11.37 -7.94 32.06
CA VAL A 480 -12.13 -8.87 32.90
C VAL A 480 -11.42 -10.21 32.86
N GLU A 481 -11.02 -10.74 34.03
CA GLU A 481 -10.47 -12.09 34.13
C GLU A 481 -11.60 -13.11 34.09
N LEU A 482 -11.49 -14.13 33.23
CA LEU A 482 -12.60 -15.03 32.91
C LEU A 482 -12.64 -16.29 33.78
N GLY A 483 -11.73 -16.42 34.76
CA GLY A 483 -11.71 -17.55 35.72
C GLY A 483 -11.53 -18.94 35.08
N TYR A 484 -11.18 -19.02 33.80
CA TYR A 484 -11.11 -20.26 33.05
C TYR A 484 -9.68 -20.82 33.08
N GLY A 485 -9.44 -21.92 33.78
CA GLY A 485 -8.13 -22.58 33.77
C GLY A 485 -7.92 -23.38 32.49
N ARG A 486 -6.94 -23.01 31.66
CA ARG A 486 -6.43 -23.86 30.56
C ARG A 486 -5.01 -24.30 30.86
N GLU A 487 -4.73 -25.58 30.65
CA GLU A 487 -3.35 -26.07 30.62
C GLU A 487 -2.65 -25.53 29.38
N PHE A 488 -1.57 -24.78 29.57
CA PHE A 488 -0.67 -24.44 28.49
C PHE A 488 0.15 -25.67 28.06
N ARG A 489 0.19 -25.97 26.76
CA ARG A 489 1.17 -26.90 26.17
C ARG A 489 1.86 -26.22 25.00
N LEU A 490 3.16 -26.47 24.84
CA LEU A 490 3.92 -25.93 23.71
C LEU A 490 3.31 -26.43 22.39
N ALA A 491 2.90 -25.49 21.54
CA ALA A 491 2.40 -25.81 20.21
C ALA A 491 3.55 -26.44 19.40
N PRO A 492 3.36 -27.62 18.78
CA PRO A 492 4.31 -28.11 17.79
C PRO A 492 4.45 -27.09 16.66
N PRO A 493 5.63 -26.99 16.02
CA PRO A 493 5.85 -26.00 14.96
C PRO A 493 4.75 -26.12 13.89
N PRO A 494 4.22 -24.99 13.38
CA PRO A 494 3.21 -25.05 12.33
C PRO A 494 3.76 -25.86 11.16
N ALA A 495 2.96 -26.80 10.64
CA ALA A 495 3.31 -27.55 9.45
C ALA A 495 3.73 -26.55 8.35
N ALA A 496 4.88 -26.80 7.72
CA ALA A 496 5.38 -25.94 6.65
C ALA A 496 4.25 -25.77 5.63
N VAL A 497 3.80 -24.53 5.43
CA VAL A 497 2.83 -24.23 4.37
C VAL A 497 3.49 -24.69 3.08
N PRO A 498 2.89 -25.64 2.32
CA PRO A 498 3.47 -26.07 1.07
C PRO A 498 3.65 -24.82 0.21
N ARG A 499 4.90 -24.53 -0.16
CA ARG A 499 5.18 -23.47 -1.13
C ARG A 499 4.37 -23.83 -2.36
N ALA A 500 3.52 -22.90 -2.83
CA ALA A 500 2.93 -23.01 -4.15
C ALA A 500 4.06 -23.40 -5.12
N PRO A 501 3.87 -24.43 -5.96
CA PRO A 501 4.91 -24.86 -6.87
C PRO A 501 5.37 -23.63 -7.64
N ARG A 502 6.67 -23.33 -7.56
CA ARG A 502 7.28 -22.33 -8.46
C ARG A 502 6.85 -22.75 -9.85
N ALA A 503 6.11 -21.89 -10.55
CA ALA A 503 5.86 -22.07 -11.97
C ALA A 503 7.19 -22.46 -12.61
N ALA A 504 7.24 -23.66 -13.17
CA ALA A 504 8.44 -24.20 -13.78
C ALA A 504 8.94 -23.13 -14.74
N ARG A 505 10.15 -22.61 -14.50
CA ARG A 505 10.83 -21.79 -15.49
C ARG A 505 10.87 -22.65 -16.75
N GLN A 506 10.15 -22.24 -17.79
CA GLN A 506 10.28 -22.84 -19.10
C GLN A 506 11.78 -22.85 -19.44
N PRO A 507 12.33 -24.00 -19.85
CA PRO A 507 13.73 -24.06 -20.25
C PRO A 507 13.91 -23.09 -21.42
N ARG A 508 14.79 -22.10 -21.24
CA ARG A 508 15.25 -21.26 -22.34
C ARG A 508 15.82 -22.18 -23.41
N THR A 509 15.12 -22.32 -24.53
CA THR A 509 15.64 -22.95 -25.74
C THR A 509 16.89 -22.17 -26.15
N ARG A 510 18.07 -22.77 -25.94
CA ARG A 510 19.32 -22.29 -26.56
C ARG A 510 19.19 -22.56 -28.04
N THR A 511 18.83 -21.54 -28.82
CA THR A 511 19.04 -21.56 -30.26
C THR A 511 20.55 -21.62 -30.50
N ALA A 512 21.01 -22.75 -31.00
CA ALA A 512 22.40 -22.97 -31.36
C ALA A 512 22.73 -22.14 -32.62
N ALA A 513 23.37 -20.99 -32.43
CA ALA A 513 24.08 -20.31 -33.50
C ALA A 513 25.35 -21.11 -33.83
N ARG A 514 25.26 -21.87 -34.93
CA ARG A 514 26.33 -22.65 -35.55
C ARG A 514 27.43 -21.70 -36.03
N ARG A 515 28.55 -21.61 -35.31
CA ARG A 515 29.77 -20.95 -35.81
C ARG A 515 30.50 -21.90 -36.76
N LEU A 516 30.55 -21.52 -38.04
CA LEU A 516 31.53 -22.02 -38.99
C LEU A 516 32.86 -21.30 -38.71
N ALA A 517 33.92 -22.07 -38.53
CA ALA A 517 35.29 -21.55 -38.46
C ALA A 517 35.83 -21.34 -39.88
N PRO A 518 36.54 -20.22 -40.15
CA PRO A 518 37.51 -20.16 -41.22
C PRO A 518 38.91 -20.49 -40.69
N SER A 519 39.60 -21.32 -41.44
CA SER A 519 41.00 -21.70 -41.33
C SER A 519 41.95 -20.64 -41.87
N GLY A 520 43.15 -20.55 -41.27
CA GLY A 520 44.39 -20.25 -41.98
C GLY A 520 44.86 -18.79 -41.96
N ASP A 521 45.93 -18.57 -41.18
CA ASP A 521 47.13 -17.78 -41.46
C ASP A 521 47.03 -16.49 -42.28
N ASP A 522 47.30 -15.35 -41.64
CA ASP A 522 48.42 -14.48 -42.06
C ASP A 522 48.73 -13.39 -41.01
N VAL A 523 50.03 -13.12 -40.87
CA VAL A 523 50.67 -12.26 -39.85
C VAL A 523 50.89 -10.85 -40.41
N ALA A 524 50.58 -9.79 -39.65
CA ALA A 524 51.32 -8.51 -39.63
C ALA A 524 50.92 -7.61 -38.43
N PRO A 525 51.82 -6.75 -37.88
CA PRO A 525 51.68 -6.21 -36.52
C PRO A 525 51.02 -4.82 -36.41
N ALA A 526 50.63 -4.50 -35.18
CA ALA A 526 49.91 -3.31 -34.72
C ALA A 526 50.72 -1.99 -34.75
N PRO A 527 50.04 -0.84 -34.65
CA PRO A 527 50.56 0.33 -33.96
C PRO A 527 49.81 0.58 -32.64
N GLN A 528 50.59 0.90 -31.61
CA GLN A 528 50.17 1.40 -30.30
C GLN A 528 49.58 2.81 -30.43
N LEU A 529 48.51 3.11 -29.69
CA LEU A 529 48.25 4.49 -29.24
C LEU A 529 47.71 4.50 -27.81
N SER A 530 48.42 5.32 -27.03
CA SER A 530 48.36 5.58 -25.59
C SER A 530 47.15 6.40 -25.17
N PHE A 531 46.61 6.08 -23.98
CA PHE A 531 45.72 6.95 -23.22
C PHE A 531 46.52 8.10 -22.60
N VAL A 532 46.05 9.33 -22.79
CA VAL A 532 46.44 10.51 -22.00
C VAL A 532 45.23 10.90 -21.16
N PHE A 533 45.40 10.83 -19.84
CA PHE A 533 44.61 11.59 -18.88
C PHE A 533 45.14 13.02 -18.88
N ASP A 534 44.26 14.02 -18.85
CA ASP A 534 44.64 15.31 -18.30
C ASP A 534 43.52 15.93 -17.47
N THR A 535 43.96 16.57 -16.40
CA THR A 535 43.20 17.24 -15.36
C THR A 535 43.57 18.72 -15.35
N ALA A 536 42.56 19.56 -15.12
CA ALA A 536 42.62 20.86 -14.44
C ALA A 536 42.94 22.16 -15.22
N ASP A 537 42.24 23.19 -14.71
CA ASP A 537 42.44 24.65 -14.73
C ASP A 537 42.05 25.51 -15.94
N CYS A 538 40.85 26.12 -15.82
CA CYS A 538 40.62 27.58 -15.74
C CYS A 538 39.21 27.88 -15.21
#